data_AF-A0A661V0Y2-F1
#
_entry.id   AF-A0A661V0Y2-F1
#
_cell.length_a   1.000
_cell.length_b   1.000
_cell.length_c   1.000
_cell.angle_alpha   90.00
_cell.angle_beta   90.00
_cell.angle_gamma   90.00
#
_symmetry.space_group_name_H-M   'P 1'
#
loop_
_entity.id
_entity.type
_entity.pdbx_description
1 polymer ?
#
loop_
_entity_poly.entity_id
_entity_poly.type
_entity_poly.pdbx_seq_one_letter_code
_entity_poly.pdbx_strand_id
1 'polypeptide(L)'
;MDITNLRWWGWGTLDQDYSLENRPAFWPTLQEWLELPAEAIEREIPPVSLEEISLRPPRLDDPMLSSLRKLLGDEAVRTDKRCRVEHACGKSYRDLIRVRAGLIPHPPDAVVYPADQGQVVSLLAWAAARDVAVIPFGGGSSVLGGVEPAAEDRPVITLDLARLDRVLSVDPLSRTARIQAGATGPEVEAQLNARGFTLGHFPQSFEFSTLGGWIATRSAGQNSIG
;
A
#
# COMPACT_ATOMS: atom_id res chain seq x y z
N MET A 1 -5.48 8.34 -4.20
CA MET A 1 -5.35 7.75 -5.55
C MET A 1 -4.01 7.05 -5.59
N ASP A 2 -3.84 6.04 -6.45
CA ASP A 2 -2.58 5.30 -6.55
C ASP A 2 -1.39 6.25 -6.73
N ILE A 3 -0.29 5.95 -6.02
CA ILE A 3 0.97 6.66 -6.17
C ILE A 3 1.44 6.45 -7.61
N THR A 4 1.52 7.53 -8.38
CA THR A 4 2.00 7.49 -9.76
C THR A 4 3.37 6.82 -9.81
N ASN A 5 3.55 5.87 -10.74
CA ASN A 5 4.80 5.14 -10.92
C ASN A 5 5.26 4.32 -9.71
N LEU A 6 4.37 3.89 -8.81
CA LEU A 6 4.73 2.96 -7.75
C LEU A 6 5.34 1.67 -8.32
N ARG A 7 6.40 1.19 -7.67
CA ARG A 7 7.03 -0.09 -8.01
C ARG A 7 6.21 -1.24 -7.43
N TRP A 8 5.36 -1.83 -8.26
CA TRP A 8 4.50 -2.96 -7.85
C TRP A 8 5.32 -4.17 -7.36
N TRP A 9 6.52 -4.40 -7.92
CA TRP A 9 7.42 -5.52 -7.58
C TRP A 9 8.46 -5.21 -6.50
N GLY A 10 8.43 -4.03 -5.88
CA GLY A 10 9.50 -3.57 -5.00
C GLY A 10 9.10 -2.42 -4.08
N TRP A 11 10.10 -1.67 -3.63
CA TRP A 11 9.94 -0.47 -2.80
C TRP A 11 10.12 0.80 -3.62
N GLY A 12 9.42 1.87 -3.23
CA GLY A 12 9.52 3.18 -3.86
C GLY A 12 8.85 3.25 -5.23
N THR A 13 9.29 4.22 -6.02
CA THR A 13 8.74 4.50 -7.35
C THR A 13 9.70 4.02 -8.46
N LEU A 14 9.21 4.01 -9.70
CA LEU A 14 9.97 3.58 -10.88
C LEU A 14 10.92 4.68 -11.41
N ASP A 15 10.70 5.93 -11.04
CA ASP A 15 11.54 7.08 -11.38
C ASP A 15 12.81 7.17 -10.53
N GLN A 16 12.90 6.40 -9.44
CA GLN A 16 14.11 6.31 -8.62
C GLN A 16 14.89 5.04 -8.94
N ASP A 17 16.14 5.20 -9.35
CA ASP A 17 17.08 4.09 -9.58
C ASP A 17 18.30 4.19 -8.67
N TYR A 18 18.88 3.04 -8.34
CA TYR A 18 20.04 2.92 -7.45
C TYR A 18 21.19 2.22 -8.20
N SER A 19 21.74 2.92 -9.19
CA SER A 19 22.88 2.43 -9.96
C SER A 19 24.08 2.10 -9.05
N LEU A 20 24.71 0.97 -9.36
CA LEU A 20 25.92 0.47 -8.69
C LEU A 20 27.19 0.79 -9.48
N GLU A 21 27.09 1.43 -10.65
CA GLU A 21 28.23 1.70 -11.55
C GLU A 21 29.37 2.45 -10.85
N ASN A 22 29.03 3.39 -9.96
CA ASN A 22 30.00 4.20 -9.20
C ASN A 22 30.37 3.58 -7.84
N ARG A 23 30.11 2.28 -7.63
CA ARG A 23 30.36 1.57 -6.36
C ARG A 23 31.22 0.31 -6.59
N PRO A 24 32.50 0.46 -7.00
CA PRO A 24 33.34 -0.65 -7.42
C PRO A 24 33.58 -1.70 -6.32
N ALA A 25 33.47 -1.31 -5.05
CA ALA A 25 33.63 -2.22 -3.92
C ALA A 25 32.36 -3.03 -3.58
N PHE A 26 31.18 -2.69 -4.13
CA PHE A 26 29.91 -3.28 -3.70
C PHE A 26 29.86 -4.79 -3.94
N TRP A 27 30.07 -5.21 -5.20
CA TRP A 27 30.00 -6.63 -5.56
C TRP A 27 31.12 -7.47 -4.95
N PRO A 28 32.40 -7.05 -4.98
CA PRO A 28 33.47 -7.78 -4.30
C PRO A 28 33.20 -7.97 -2.80
N THR A 29 32.71 -6.94 -2.11
CA THR A 29 32.38 -7.02 -0.67
C THR A 29 31.28 -8.05 -0.42
N LEU A 30 30.21 -8.05 -1.22
CA LEU A 30 29.14 -9.03 -1.08
C LEU A 30 29.58 -10.46 -1.40
N GLN A 31 30.44 -10.66 -2.40
CA GLN A 31 31.00 -11.98 -2.71
C GLN A 31 31.80 -12.54 -1.54
N GLU A 32 32.65 -11.71 -0.94
CA GLU A 32 33.44 -12.10 0.22
C GLU A 32 32.53 -12.41 1.42
N TRP A 33 31.58 -11.53 1.74
CA TRP A 33 30.75 -11.67 2.94
C TRP A 33 29.73 -12.82 2.86
N LEU A 34 29.22 -13.11 1.67
CA LEU A 34 28.16 -14.09 1.44
C LEU A 34 28.67 -15.35 0.72
N GLU A 35 29.98 -15.44 0.47
CA GLU A 35 30.63 -16.54 -0.27
C GLU A 35 29.96 -16.81 -1.63
N LEU A 36 29.55 -15.75 -2.34
CA LEU A 36 28.82 -15.88 -3.60
C LEU A 36 29.74 -16.31 -4.75
N PRO A 37 29.29 -17.22 -5.63
CA PRO A 37 30.04 -17.60 -6.81
C PRO A 37 30.10 -16.42 -7.81
N ALA A 38 31.13 -16.37 -8.66
CA ALA A 38 31.35 -15.25 -9.58
C ALA A 38 30.16 -15.00 -10.52
N GLU A 39 29.48 -16.08 -10.94
CA GLU A 39 28.33 -16.04 -11.84
C GLU A 39 27.09 -15.42 -11.18
N ALA A 40 27.05 -15.32 -9.84
CA ALA A 40 25.92 -14.71 -9.14
C ALA A 40 25.82 -13.19 -9.36
N ILE A 41 26.94 -12.52 -9.68
CA ILE A 41 26.95 -11.08 -9.98
C ILE A 41 26.39 -10.79 -11.37
N GLU A 42 26.68 -11.66 -12.34
CA GLU A 42 26.31 -11.46 -13.74
C GLU A 42 24.87 -11.88 -14.04
N ARG A 43 24.23 -12.65 -13.14
CA ARG A 43 22.89 -13.18 -13.36
C ARG A 43 21.80 -12.18 -12.97
N GLU A 44 21.26 -11.49 -13.96
CA GLU A 44 20.05 -10.69 -13.79
C GLU A 44 18.78 -11.57 -13.79
N ILE A 45 17.89 -11.29 -12.83
CA ILE A 45 16.57 -11.94 -12.73
C ILE A 45 15.52 -10.83 -12.64
N PRO A 46 15.08 -10.25 -13.77
CA PRO A 46 14.07 -9.19 -13.77
C PRO A 46 12.73 -9.73 -13.23
N PRO A 47 11.87 -8.85 -12.68
CA PRO A 47 10.51 -9.25 -12.34
C PRO A 47 9.73 -9.65 -13.61
N VAL A 48 8.81 -10.59 -13.48
CA VAL A 48 7.77 -10.87 -14.50
C VAL A 48 7.05 -9.57 -14.85
N SER A 49 6.72 -9.32 -16.12
CA SER A 49 6.01 -8.08 -16.48
C SER A 49 4.58 -8.08 -15.93
N LEU A 50 3.98 -6.90 -15.71
CA LEU A 50 2.61 -6.79 -15.20
C LEU A 50 1.61 -7.46 -16.17
N GLU A 51 1.89 -7.40 -17.46
CA GLU A 51 1.11 -7.99 -18.54
C GLU A 51 1.07 -9.51 -18.45
N GLU A 52 2.20 -10.14 -18.10
CA GLU A 52 2.37 -11.59 -17.96
C GLU A 52 1.78 -12.16 -16.66
N ILE A 53 1.53 -11.31 -15.65
CA ILE A 53 0.88 -11.75 -14.41
C ILE A 53 -0.55 -12.20 -14.71
N SER A 54 -0.84 -13.46 -14.40
CA SER A 54 -2.19 -14.02 -14.47
C SER A 54 -2.90 -13.85 -13.14
N LEU A 55 -4.07 -13.22 -13.15
CA LEU A 55 -4.96 -13.10 -12.00
C LEU A 55 -6.28 -13.81 -12.30
N ARG A 56 -6.88 -14.43 -11.29
CA ARG A 56 -8.28 -14.84 -11.37
C ARG A 56 -9.19 -13.63 -11.68
N PRO A 57 -10.30 -13.80 -12.43
CA PRO A 57 -11.30 -12.76 -12.59
C PRO A 57 -11.87 -12.29 -11.23
N PRO A 58 -12.32 -11.03 -11.12
CA PRO A 58 -13.14 -10.59 -9.98
C PRO A 58 -14.39 -11.45 -9.83
N ARG A 59 -14.74 -11.78 -8.59
CA ARG A 59 -15.96 -12.53 -8.22
C ARG A 59 -17.17 -11.63 -7.95
N LEU A 60 -16.99 -10.31 -8.03
CA LEU A 60 -18.08 -9.35 -7.93
C LEU A 60 -18.85 -9.34 -9.27
N ASP A 61 -20.14 -9.65 -9.23
CA ASP A 61 -21.00 -9.59 -10.41
C ASP A 61 -21.32 -8.14 -10.85
N ASP A 62 -21.86 -7.98 -12.05
CA ASP A 62 -22.19 -6.66 -12.62
C ASP A 62 -23.18 -5.87 -11.75
N PRO A 63 -24.24 -6.47 -11.16
CA PRO A 63 -25.10 -5.80 -10.18
C PRO A 63 -24.34 -5.28 -8.95
N MET A 64 -23.44 -6.07 -8.37
CA MET A 64 -22.63 -5.67 -7.23
C MET A 64 -21.72 -4.50 -7.59
N LEU A 65 -20.98 -4.60 -8.70
CA LEU A 65 -20.11 -3.52 -9.19
C LEU A 65 -20.90 -2.24 -9.47
N SER A 66 -22.07 -2.37 -10.10
CA SER A 66 -22.95 -1.23 -10.38
C SER A 66 -23.44 -0.56 -9.09
N SER A 67 -23.76 -1.34 -8.06
CA SER A 67 -24.19 -0.80 -6.77
C SER A 67 -23.04 -0.13 -5.99
N LEU A 68 -21.82 -0.67 -6.05
CA LEU A 68 -20.62 -0.04 -5.49
C LEU A 68 -20.32 1.30 -6.14
N ARG A 69 -20.38 1.35 -7.48
CA ARG A 69 -20.16 2.59 -8.25
C ARG A 69 -21.20 3.66 -7.93
N LYS A 70 -22.47 3.29 -7.74
CA LYS A 70 -23.50 4.23 -7.25
C LYS A 70 -23.20 4.78 -5.85
N LEU A 71 -22.58 3.98 -4.99
CA LEU A 71 -22.27 4.34 -3.61
C LEU A 71 -21.02 5.23 -3.50
N LEU A 72 -19.99 4.95 -4.30
CA LEU A 72 -18.66 5.58 -4.19
C LEU A 72 -18.32 6.55 -5.32
N GLY A 73 -18.98 6.42 -6.47
CA GLY A 73 -18.61 7.01 -7.75
C GLY A 73 -17.86 6.01 -8.65
N ASP A 74 -17.96 6.18 -9.96
CA ASP A 74 -17.37 5.24 -10.94
C ASP A 74 -15.85 5.14 -10.82
N GLU A 75 -15.16 6.27 -10.74
CA GLU A 75 -13.69 6.36 -10.62
C GLU A 75 -13.16 5.78 -9.30
N ALA A 76 -14.01 5.65 -8.29
CA ALA A 76 -13.65 5.16 -6.97
C ALA A 76 -13.69 3.63 -6.88
N VAL A 77 -14.07 2.91 -7.94
CA VAL A 77 -14.18 1.44 -7.95
C VAL A 77 -13.31 0.86 -9.07
N ARG A 78 -12.19 0.26 -8.70
CA ARG A 78 -11.16 -0.22 -9.63
C ARG A 78 -11.06 -1.75 -9.60
N THR A 79 -11.00 -2.34 -10.79
CA THR A 79 -10.92 -3.79 -11.01
C THR A 79 -9.83 -4.17 -12.01
N ASP A 80 -9.08 -3.19 -12.50
CA ASP A 80 -7.97 -3.42 -13.42
C ASP A 80 -6.83 -4.19 -12.76
N LYS A 81 -6.03 -4.86 -13.59
CA LYS A 81 -4.95 -5.74 -13.14
C LYS A 81 -3.95 -5.00 -12.26
N ARG A 82 -3.51 -3.81 -12.68
CA ARG A 82 -2.48 -3.03 -11.97
C ARG A 82 -2.90 -2.77 -10.54
N CYS A 83 -4.07 -2.18 -10.37
CA CYS A 83 -4.61 -1.83 -9.06
C CYS A 83 -4.72 -3.08 -8.16
N ARG A 84 -5.23 -4.19 -8.70
CA ARG A 84 -5.34 -5.45 -7.96
C ARG A 84 -3.98 -6.05 -7.57
N VAL A 85 -2.95 -5.92 -8.40
CA VAL A 85 -1.58 -6.36 -8.09
C VAL A 85 -0.96 -5.51 -6.99
N GLU A 86 -1.06 -4.19 -7.11
CA GLU A 86 -0.47 -3.24 -6.15
C GLU A 86 -1.09 -3.34 -4.74
N HIS A 87 -2.30 -3.91 -4.66
CA HIS A 87 -3.06 -4.09 -3.41
C HIS A 87 -3.17 -5.55 -2.95
N ALA A 88 -2.43 -6.49 -3.55
CA ALA A 88 -2.54 -7.91 -3.23
C ALA A 88 -1.68 -8.34 -2.03
N CYS A 89 -0.60 -7.63 -1.73
CA CYS A 89 0.32 -8.01 -0.67
C CYS A 89 1.09 -6.82 -0.09
N GLY A 90 1.83 -7.08 0.98
CA GLY A 90 2.71 -6.10 1.60
C GLY A 90 4.08 -5.99 0.93
N LYS A 91 5.07 -5.58 1.72
CA LYS A 91 6.47 -5.36 1.33
C LYS A 91 7.43 -6.27 2.11
N SER A 92 6.97 -7.41 2.62
CA SER A 92 7.86 -8.41 3.21
C SER A 92 8.75 -9.04 2.14
N TYR A 93 9.90 -9.62 2.54
CA TYR A 93 10.76 -10.35 1.62
C TYR A 93 10.01 -11.45 0.84
N ARG A 94 9.18 -12.23 1.54
CA ARG A 94 8.33 -13.27 0.94
C ARG A 94 7.39 -12.69 -0.12
N ASP A 95 6.76 -11.55 0.17
CA ASP A 95 5.81 -10.91 -0.73
C ASP A 95 6.51 -10.42 -2.01
N LEU A 96 7.66 -9.75 -1.85
CA LEU A 96 8.42 -9.23 -2.97
C LEU A 96 8.93 -10.35 -3.89
N ILE A 97 9.47 -11.44 -3.34
CA ILE A 97 9.91 -12.58 -4.17
C ILE A 97 8.74 -13.20 -4.96
N ARG A 98 7.58 -13.39 -4.31
CA ARG A 98 6.39 -13.94 -4.95
C ARG A 98 5.89 -13.04 -6.07
N VAL A 99 5.72 -11.76 -5.80
CA VAL A 99 5.22 -10.79 -6.78
C VAL A 99 6.19 -10.66 -7.96
N ARG A 100 7.51 -10.62 -7.71
CA ARG A 100 8.53 -10.63 -8.79
C ARG A 100 8.42 -11.87 -9.67
N ALA A 101 8.02 -13.02 -9.12
CA ALA A 101 7.78 -14.25 -9.86
C ALA A 101 6.36 -14.32 -10.48
N GLY A 102 5.55 -13.27 -10.36
CA GLY A 102 4.16 -13.23 -10.83
C GLY A 102 3.17 -14.06 -10.01
N LEU A 103 3.54 -14.47 -8.80
CA LEU A 103 2.75 -15.38 -7.95
C LEU A 103 1.82 -14.63 -6.99
N ILE A 104 0.59 -14.37 -7.44
CA ILE A 104 -0.45 -13.68 -6.67
C ILE A 104 -1.68 -14.61 -6.54
N PRO A 105 -1.72 -15.49 -5.54
CA PRO A 105 -2.76 -16.52 -5.40
C PRO A 105 -4.12 -15.92 -4.99
N HIS A 106 -4.11 -14.86 -4.19
CA HIS A 106 -5.31 -14.28 -3.61
C HIS A 106 -5.38 -12.77 -3.90
N PRO A 107 -5.54 -12.34 -5.17
CA PRO A 107 -5.73 -10.93 -5.46
C PRO A 107 -7.09 -10.46 -4.92
N PRO A 108 -7.23 -9.17 -4.54
CA PRO A 108 -8.55 -8.60 -4.24
C PRO A 108 -9.43 -8.65 -5.49
N ASP A 109 -10.75 -8.62 -5.30
CA ASP A 109 -11.74 -8.59 -6.37
C ASP A 109 -11.94 -7.16 -6.90
N ALA A 110 -11.91 -6.17 -6.02
CA ALA A 110 -11.88 -4.76 -6.38
C ALA A 110 -11.07 -3.97 -5.34
N VAL A 111 -10.61 -2.80 -5.76
CA VAL A 111 -10.04 -1.77 -4.88
C VAL A 111 -10.95 -0.56 -4.93
N VAL A 112 -11.27 0.00 -3.76
CA VAL A 112 -12.20 1.11 -3.64
C VAL A 112 -11.63 2.27 -2.84
N TYR A 113 -11.96 3.50 -3.26
CA TYR A 113 -11.39 4.74 -2.75
C TYR A 113 -12.50 5.68 -2.25
N PRO A 114 -12.97 5.55 -1.00
CA PRO A 114 -13.98 6.45 -0.45
C PRO A 114 -13.46 7.90 -0.32
N ALA A 115 -14.32 8.88 -0.60
CA ALA A 115 -14.03 10.30 -0.51
C ALA A 115 -14.18 10.86 0.92
N ASP A 116 -14.98 10.21 1.75
CA ASP A 116 -15.30 10.65 3.11
C ASP A 116 -15.68 9.49 4.04
N GLN A 117 -15.87 9.82 5.33
CA GLN A 117 -16.29 8.87 6.35
C GLN A 117 -17.66 8.25 6.08
N GLY A 118 -18.60 8.99 5.47
CA GLY A 118 -19.94 8.50 5.15
C GLY A 118 -19.90 7.38 4.10
N GLN A 119 -19.04 7.53 3.09
CA GLN A 119 -18.78 6.50 2.09
C GLN A 119 -18.13 5.26 2.71
N VAL A 120 -17.19 5.41 3.65
CA VAL A 120 -16.61 4.27 4.40
C VAL A 120 -17.71 3.49 5.14
N VAL A 121 -18.55 4.19 5.91
CA VAL A 121 -19.65 3.56 6.67
C VAL A 121 -20.62 2.84 5.74
N SER A 122 -21.01 3.49 4.65
CA SER A 122 -21.95 2.94 3.67
C SER A 122 -21.39 1.71 2.96
N LEU A 123 -20.09 1.72 2.62
CA LEU A 123 -19.40 0.58 2.03
C LEU A 123 -19.35 -0.62 2.98
N LEU A 124 -18.99 -0.40 4.25
CA LEU A 124 -18.91 -1.47 5.24
C LEU A 124 -20.29 -2.12 5.47
N ALA A 125 -21.35 -1.31 5.53
CA ALA A 125 -22.73 -1.80 5.58
C ALA A 125 -23.12 -2.58 4.31
N TRP A 126 -22.75 -2.06 3.14
CA TRP A 126 -22.99 -2.70 1.85
C TRP A 126 -22.32 -4.08 1.75
N ALA A 127 -21.08 -4.19 2.23
CA ALA A 127 -20.26 -5.39 2.20
C ALA A 127 -20.77 -6.44 3.19
N ALA A 128 -21.11 -6.02 4.41
CA ALA A 128 -21.70 -6.90 5.42
C ALA A 128 -23.01 -7.53 4.94
N ALA A 129 -23.87 -6.77 4.25
CA ALA A 129 -25.13 -7.27 3.72
C ALA A 129 -25.00 -8.28 2.56
N ARG A 130 -23.79 -8.45 2.00
CA ARG A 130 -23.52 -9.27 0.81
C ARG A 130 -22.44 -10.34 1.03
N ASP A 131 -22.00 -10.51 2.28
CA ASP A 131 -20.86 -11.37 2.63
C ASP A 131 -19.61 -11.08 1.80
N VAL A 132 -19.28 -9.79 1.65
CA VAL A 132 -18.04 -9.34 1.01
C VAL A 132 -17.03 -8.99 2.09
N ALA A 133 -15.85 -9.60 2.06
CA ALA A 133 -14.77 -9.24 2.95
C ALA A 133 -14.18 -7.88 2.58
N VAL A 134 -13.75 -7.11 3.59
CA VAL A 134 -13.13 -5.81 3.39
C VAL A 134 -11.78 -5.77 4.10
N ILE A 135 -10.73 -5.39 3.37
CA ILE A 135 -9.38 -5.22 3.91
C ILE A 135 -9.04 -3.73 3.85
N PRO A 136 -8.87 -3.04 4.99
CA PRO A 136 -8.43 -1.66 4.98
C PRO A 136 -6.99 -1.57 4.50
N PHE A 137 -6.70 -0.56 3.69
CA PHE A 137 -5.40 -0.35 3.06
C PHE A 137 -4.98 1.11 3.22
N GLY A 138 -3.73 1.29 3.62
CA GLY A 138 -3.04 2.58 3.69
C GLY A 138 -1.99 2.64 2.58
N GLY A 139 -0.71 2.68 2.95
CA GLY A 139 0.37 2.69 1.97
C GLY A 139 0.93 1.30 1.59
N GLY A 140 0.28 0.21 2.00
CA GLY A 140 0.71 -1.15 1.63
C GLY A 140 2.06 -1.61 2.20
N SER A 141 2.67 -0.87 3.13
CA SER A 141 4.03 -1.14 3.64
C SER A 141 4.12 -2.25 4.70
N SER A 142 3.06 -3.02 4.92
CA SER A 142 3.06 -4.13 5.89
C SER A 142 4.10 -5.19 5.53
N VAL A 143 4.79 -5.74 6.52
CA VAL A 143 5.77 -6.83 6.33
C VAL A 143 5.33 -8.15 6.96
N LEU A 144 4.08 -8.22 7.43
CA LEU A 144 3.51 -9.38 8.13
C LEU A 144 2.30 -9.98 7.41
N GLY A 145 2.07 -9.62 6.14
CA GLY A 145 0.91 -10.07 5.36
C GLY A 145 -0.42 -9.42 5.76
N GLY A 146 -0.40 -8.30 6.49
CA GLY A 146 -1.61 -7.68 7.05
C GLY A 146 -2.58 -7.06 6.03
N VAL A 147 -2.24 -7.07 4.75
CA VAL A 147 -3.08 -6.59 3.63
C VAL A 147 -3.37 -7.67 2.60
N GLU A 148 -2.83 -8.88 2.77
CA GLU A 148 -3.03 -9.99 1.83
C GLU A 148 -4.41 -10.60 2.04
N PRO A 149 -5.26 -10.71 1.00
CA PRO A 149 -6.50 -11.47 1.09
C PRO A 149 -6.28 -12.92 1.52
N ALA A 150 -7.06 -13.37 2.49
CA ALA A 150 -7.07 -14.76 2.89
C ALA A 150 -7.64 -15.67 1.78
N ALA A 151 -7.27 -16.95 1.82
CA ALA A 151 -7.83 -17.98 0.95
C ALA A 151 -9.28 -18.30 1.35
N GLU A 152 -10.21 -17.45 0.90
CA GLU A 152 -11.64 -17.55 1.19
C GLU A 152 -12.46 -17.56 -0.11
N ASP A 153 -13.60 -18.25 -0.09
CA ASP A 153 -14.48 -18.38 -1.25
C ASP A 153 -15.28 -17.10 -1.56
N ARG A 154 -15.47 -16.23 -0.57
CA ARG A 154 -16.22 -14.96 -0.72
C ARG A 154 -15.39 -13.84 -1.39
N PRO A 155 -16.03 -12.89 -2.10
CA PRO A 155 -15.34 -11.74 -2.68
C PRO A 155 -14.65 -10.88 -1.63
N VAL A 156 -13.50 -10.29 -1.99
CA VAL A 156 -12.70 -9.42 -1.12
C VAL A 156 -12.50 -8.07 -1.79
N ILE A 157 -12.82 -6.99 -1.07
CA ILE A 157 -12.57 -5.62 -1.49
C ILE A 157 -11.44 -5.03 -0.65
N THR A 158 -10.46 -4.43 -1.32
CA THR A 158 -9.48 -3.58 -0.65
C THR A 158 -10.05 -2.18 -0.52
N LEU A 159 -10.18 -1.70 0.71
CA LEU A 159 -10.62 -0.35 1.07
C LEU A 159 -9.40 0.56 1.21
N ASP A 160 -9.01 1.22 0.13
CA ASP A 160 -7.87 2.15 0.14
C ASP A 160 -8.31 3.54 0.63
N LEU A 161 -7.72 3.96 1.74
CA LEU A 161 -8.03 5.22 2.40
C LEU A 161 -7.30 6.43 1.78
N ALA A 162 -6.52 6.29 0.71
CA ALA A 162 -5.67 7.33 0.10
C ALA A 162 -6.40 8.57 -0.45
N ARG A 163 -7.74 8.70 -0.31
CA ARG A 163 -8.50 9.94 -0.56
C ARG A 163 -8.90 10.66 0.73
N LEU A 164 -8.62 10.05 1.88
CA LEU A 164 -8.87 10.56 3.22
C LEU A 164 -7.52 11.02 3.79
N ASP A 165 -6.96 12.08 3.23
CA ASP A 165 -5.56 12.51 3.40
C ASP A 165 -5.39 13.88 4.09
N ARG A 166 -6.47 14.48 4.60
CA ARG A 166 -6.44 15.86 5.11
C ARG A 166 -6.32 15.98 6.63
N VAL A 167 -5.60 17.02 7.06
CA VAL A 167 -5.65 17.58 8.42
C VAL A 167 -6.88 18.49 8.53
N LEU A 168 -7.95 17.97 9.13
CA LEU A 168 -9.26 18.62 9.24
C LEU A 168 -9.27 19.78 10.24
N SER A 169 -8.55 19.64 11.36
CA SER A 169 -8.48 20.69 12.39
C SER A 169 -7.24 20.52 13.25
N VAL A 170 -6.72 21.64 13.78
CA VAL A 170 -5.64 21.68 14.77
C VAL A 170 -6.10 22.59 15.91
N ASP A 171 -6.00 22.10 17.15
CA ASP A 171 -6.19 22.88 18.36
C ASP A 171 -4.81 23.25 18.93
N PRO A 172 -4.41 24.54 18.85
CA PRO A 172 -3.08 24.97 19.29
C PRO A 172 -2.94 24.98 20.82
N LEU A 173 -4.04 25.05 21.58
CA LEU A 173 -4.01 25.06 23.04
C LEU A 173 -3.76 23.66 23.59
N SER A 174 -4.55 22.68 23.12
CA SER A 174 -4.37 21.28 23.53
C SER A 174 -3.26 20.56 22.76
N ARG A 175 -2.75 21.16 21.68
CA ARG A 175 -1.79 20.56 20.74
C ARG A 175 -2.29 19.24 20.16
N THR A 176 -3.57 19.21 19.79
CA THR A 176 -4.19 18.05 19.15
C THR A 176 -4.59 18.37 17.72
N ALA A 177 -4.63 17.34 16.87
CA ALA A 177 -5.05 17.47 15.48
C ALA A 177 -6.04 16.36 15.13
N ARG A 178 -7.03 16.70 14.30
CA ARG A 178 -7.93 15.72 13.68
C ARG A 178 -7.50 15.53 12.24
N ILE A 179 -7.05 14.31 11.93
CA ILE A 179 -6.41 13.98 10.66
C ILE A 179 -7.10 12.75 10.09
N GLN A 180 -7.34 12.75 8.78
CA GLN A 180 -7.89 11.59 8.09
C GLN A 180 -6.84 10.47 7.97
N ALA A 181 -7.30 9.22 8.05
CA ALA A 181 -6.43 8.05 8.27
C ALA A 181 -5.57 7.63 7.06
N GLY A 182 -5.91 8.10 5.86
CA GLY A 182 -5.16 7.84 4.63
C GLY A 182 -3.96 8.76 4.42
N ALA A 183 -3.82 9.82 5.22
CA ALA A 183 -2.72 10.76 5.08
C ALA A 183 -1.37 10.07 5.30
N THR A 184 -0.46 10.19 4.33
CA THR A 184 0.91 9.70 4.41
C THR A 184 1.75 10.57 5.36
N GLY A 185 2.92 10.05 5.78
CA GLY A 185 3.84 10.83 6.61
C GLY A 185 4.18 12.21 6.05
N PRO A 186 4.65 12.32 4.80
CA PRO A 186 4.93 13.61 4.17
C PRO A 186 3.73 14.55 4.12
N GLU A 187 2.53 14.05 3.83
CA GLU A 187 1.31 14.86 3.77
C GLU A 187 0.89 15.38 5.15
N VAL A 188 0.99 14.53 6.18
CA VAL A 188 0.70 14.92 7.56
C VAL A 188 1.66 16.02 8.01
N GLU A 189 2.96 15.82 7.85
CA GLU A 189 3.96 16.80 8.26
C GLU A 189 3.85 18.10 7.46
N ALA A 190 3.65 18.05 6.14
CA ALA A 190 3.47 19.26 5.34
C ALA A 190 2.26 20.10 5.78
N GLN A 191 1.12 19.45 6.03
CA GLN A 191 -0.11 20.13 6.45
C GLN A 191 -0.05 20.68 7.87
N LEU A 192 0.65 20.02 8.79
CA LEU A 192 0.88 20.50 10.15
C LEU A 192 1.93 21.61 10.19
N ASN A 193 3.03 21.48 9.45
CA ASN A 193 4.13 22.44 9.40
C ASN A 193 3.65 23.80 8.87
N ALA A 194 2.74 23.79 7.88
CA ALA A 194 2.07 25.00 7.38
C ALA A 194 1.28 25.76 8.47
N ARG A 195 0.98 25.12 9.60
CA ARG A 195 0.29 25.68 10.77
C ARG A 195 1.21 25.84 11.99
N GLY A 196 2.51 25.59 11.84
CA GLY A 196 3.51 25.71 12.91
C GLY A 196 3.60 24.52 13.87
N PHE A 197 3.14 23.33 13.46
CA PHE A 197 3.17 22.10 14.26
C PHE A 197 3.84 20.95 13.52
N THR A 198 4.32 19.96 14.26
CA THR A 198 4.83 18.67 13.73
C THR A 198 4.20 17.54 14.52
N LEU A 199 3.96 16.39 13.88
CA LEU A 199 3.51 15.19 14.60
C LEU A 199 4.70 14.47 15.23
N GLY A 200 5.83 14.39 14.52
CA GLY A 200 7.07 13.84 15.04
C GLY A 200 7.19 12.32 14.98
N HIS A 201 6.27 11.63 14.29
CA HIS A 201 6.28 10.18 14.13
C HIS A 201 6.91 9.77 12.80
N PHE A 202 8.18 9.37 12.84
CA PHE A 202 8.97 9.04 11.64
C PHE A 202 9.35 7.56 11.58
N PRO A 203 8.44 6.64 11.19
CA PRO A 203 8.81 5.26 10.93
C PRO A 203 9.75 5.16 9.71
N GLN A 204 10.48 4.06 9.57
CA GLN A 204 11.35 3.86 8.39
C GLN A 204 10.57 3.86 7.06
N SER A 205 9.29 3.52 7.09
CA SER A 205 8.39 3.56 5.94
C SER A 205 7.63 4.90 5.81
N PHE A 206 8.07 5.97 6.47
CA PHE A 206 7.38 7.26 6.58
C PHE A 206 6.78 7.77 5.26
N GLU A 207 7.56 7.72 4.17
CA GLU A 207 7.15 8.23 2.86
C GLU A 207 5.94 7.49 2.25
N PHE A 208 5.80 6.20 2.54
CA PHE A 208 4.80 5.31 1.94
C PHE A 208 3.91 4.64 2.99
N SER A 209 3.78 5.22 4.18
CA SER A 209 2.90 4.70 5.22
C SER A 209 1.98 5.80 5.73
N THR A 210 0.80 5.41 6.20
CA THR A 210 -0.27 6.34 6.53
C THR A 210 -0.56 6.32 8.02
N LEU A 211 -1.16 7.41 8.51
CA LEU A 211 -1.58 7.56 9.90
C LEU A 211 -2.43 6.39 10.39
N GLY A 212 -3.41 5.95 9.58
CA GLY A 212 -4.27 4.81 9.89
C GLY A 212 -3.50 3.51 10.02
N GLY A 213 -2.52 3.29 9.14
CA GLY A 213 -1.62 2.13 9.22
C GLY A 213 -0.81 2.14 10.52
N TRP A 214 -0.24 3.28 10.90
CA TRP A 214 0.55 3.41 12.14
C TRP A 214 -0.25 3.06 13.38
N ILE A 215 -1.50 3.53 13.46
CA ILE A 215 -2.42 3.23 14.55
C ILE A 215 -2.75 1.74 14.58
N ALA A 216 -3.12 1.17 13.42
CA ALA A 216 -3.52 -0.24 13.30
C ALA A 216 -2.39 -1.21 13.70
N THR A 217 -1.14 -0.85 13.42
CA THR A 217 0.03 -1.72 13.67
C THR A 217 0.82 -1.35 14.91
N ARG A 218 0.45 -0.28 15.64
CA ARG A 218 1.26 0.30 16.74
C ARG A 218 2.72 0.54 16.30
N SER A 219 2.92 1.19 15.15
CA SER A 219 4.25 1.38 14.58
C SER A 219 5.16 2.23 15.48
N ALA A 220 6.48 2.05 15.36
CA ALA A 220 7.48 2.84 16.06
C ALA A 220 8.08 3.91 15.12
N GLY A 221 8.41 5.08 15.69
CA GLY A 221 9.06 6.18 14.99
C GLY A 221 10.50 6.35 15.46
N GLN A 222 11.40 6.81 14.59
CA GLN A 222 12.82 6.98 14.94
C GLN A 222 13.04 7.96 16.11
N ASN A 223 12.14 8.93 16.28
CA ASN A 223 12.21 9.91 17.37
C ASN A 223 11.46 9.47 18.65
N SER A 224 11.02 8.21 18.76
CA SER A 224 10.37 7.70 19.98
C SER A 224 11.35 7.17 21.02
N ILE A 225 12.59 6.90 20.61
CA ILE A 225 13.70 6.48 21.47
C ILE A 225 14.61 7.70 21.68
N GLY A 226 14.53 8.27 22.88
CA GLY A 226 15.42 9.33 23.34
C GLY A 226 16.81 8.83 23.69
#